data_AF-A0A650EQJ5-F1
#
_entry.id   AF-A0A650EQJ5-F1
#
_cell.length_a   1.000
_cell.length_b   1.000
_cell.length_c   1.000
_cell.angle_alpha   90.00
_cell.angle_beta   90.00
_cell.angle_gamma   90.00
#
_symmetry.space_group_name_H-M   'P 1'
#
loop_
_entity.id
_entity.type
_entity.pdbx_description
1 polymer ?
#
loop_
_entity_poly.entity_id
_entity_poly.type
_entity_poly.pdbx_seq_one_letter_code
_entity_poly.pdbx_strand_id
1 'polypeptide(L)' 'MGQKKLGRPTDNPKDISLKVRLDKETSKKLDDCIKIFDVSKAEIVRRGIHKIHEDIPK' A
#
# COMPACT_ATOMS: atom_id res chain seq x y z
N MET A 1 20.70 35.82 -8.24
CA MET A 1 20.39 34.76 -7.25
C MET A 1 19.20 33.96 -7.76
N GLY A 2 19.44 32.76 -8.29
CA GLY A 2 18.42 31.95 -8.95
C GLY A 2 17.44 31.37 -7.94
N GLN A 3 16.14 31.62 -8.16
CA GLN A 3 15.06 31.11 -7.33
C GLN A 3 15.11 29.57 -7.28
N LYS A 4 15.21 29.01 -6.07
CA LYS A 4 15.16 27.57 -5.82
C LYS A 4 13.78 27.07 -6.28
N LYS A 5 13.73 26.21 -7.29
CA LYS A 5 12.49 25.56 -7.70
C LYS A 5 11.99 24.75 -6.51
N LEU A 6 10.90 25.21 -5.89
CA LEU A 6 10.21 24.47 -4.83
C LEU A 6 9.71 23.19 -5.50
N GLY A 7 10.40 22.06 -5.27
CA GLY A 7 9.93 20.77 -5.71
C GLY A 7 8.52 20.51 -5.19
N ARG A 8 7.74 19.67 -5.90
CA ARG A 8 6.33 19.40 -5.58
C ARG A 8 6.17 19.16 -4.08
N PRO A 9 5.54 20.06 -3.30
CA PRO A 9 5.29 19.85 -1.90
C PRO A 9 4.26 18.73 -1.81
N THR A 10 4.75 17.50 -1.76
CA THR A 10 3.92 16.31 -1.63
C THR A 10 4.11 15.89 -0.18
N ASP A 11 3.12 16.21 0.64
CA ASP A 11 3.13 15.95 2.10
C ASP A 11 3.16 14.44 2.43
N ASN A 12 2.97 13.58 1.43
CA ASN A 12 2.97 12.14 1.61
C ASN A 12 3.62 11.43 0.41
N PRO A 13 4.97 11.51 0.26
CA PRO A 13 5.65 10.71 -0.73
C PRO A 13 5.41 9.24 -0.38
N LYS A 14 4.89 8.47 -1.34
CA LYS A 14 4.79 7.00 -1.24
C LYS A 14 6.18 6.39 -1.41
N ASP A 15 7.10 6.77 -0.53
CA ASP A 15 8.53 6.44 -0.62
C ASP A 15 8.84 5.05 -0.05
N ILE A 16 7.92 4.51 0.75
CA ILE A 16 8.09 3.22 1.41
C ILE A 16 7.72 2.10 0.44
N SER A 17 8.74 1.47 -0.14
CA SER A 17 8.60 0.23 -0.90
C SER A 17 8.63 -0.98 0.04
N LEU A 18 7.48 -1.59 0.30
CA LEU A 18 7.38 -2.82 1.08
C LEU A 18 7.66 -4.04 0.19
N LYS A 19 8.81 -4.71 0.36
CA LYS A 19 9.08 -6.03 -0.25
C LYS A 19 8.69 -7.12 0.73
N VAL A 20 7.60 -7.83 0.45
CA VAL A 20 7.13 -8.97 1.25
C VAL A 20 7.28 -10.25 0.45
N ARG A 21 7.83 -11.29 1.08
CA ARG A 21 7.75 -12.66 0.55
C ARG A 21 6.44 -13.27 1.01
N LEU A 22 5.63 -13.72 0.07
CA LEU A 22 4.34 -14.33 0.31
C LEU A 22 4.41 -15.80 -0.09
N ASP A 23 3.81 -16.67 0.72
CA ASP A 23 3.55 -18.05 0.34
C ASP A 23 2.55 -18.13 -0.81
N LYS A 24 2.54 -19.27 -1.52
CA LYS A 24 1.65 -19.50 -2.67
C LYS A 24 0.18 -19.32 -2.31
N GLU A 25 -0.22 -19.75 -1.11
CA GLU A 25 -1.60 -19.59 -0.64
C GLU A 25 -1.97 -18.13 -0.40
N THR A 26 -1.10 -17.36 0.24
CA THR A 26 -1.31 -15.93 0.49
C THR A 26 -1.34 -15.14 -0.82
N SER A 27 -0.49 -15.51 -1.79
CA SER A 27 -0.53 -14.91 -3.13
C SER A 27 -1.83 -15.21 -3.86
N LYS A 28 -2.40 -16.42 -3.73
CA LYS A 28 -3.71 -16.74 -4.31
C LYS A 28 -4.81 -15.89 -3.69
N LYS A 29 -4.89 -15.83 -2.35
CA LYS A 29 -5.86 -14.98 -1.64
C LYS A 29 -5.76 -13.52 -2.08
N LEU A 30 -4.54 -13.01 -2.26
CA LEU A 30 -4.32 -11.65 -2.76
C LEU A 30 -4.89 -11.48 -4.17
N ASP A 31 -4.63 -12.43 -5.07
CA ASP A 31 -5.15 -12.42 -6.44
C ASP A 31 -6.68 -12.53 -6.51
N ASP A 32 -7.29 -13.34 -5.65
CA ASP A 32 -8.75 -13.42 -5.50
C ASP A 32 -9.33 -12.07 -5.01
N CYS A 33 -8.69 -11.43 -4.02
CA CYS A 33 -9.10 -10.10 -3.57
C CYS A 33 -8.98 -9.05 -4.69
N ILE A 34 -7.93 -9.08 -5.51
CA ILE A 34 -7.80 -8.17 -6.66
C ILE A 34 -8.97 -8.36 -7.63
N LYS A 35 -9.32 -9.60 -7.95
CA LYS A 35 -10.42 -9.91 -8.88
C LYS A 35 -11.78 -9.49 -8.35
N ILE A 36 -12.03 -9.64 -7.05
CA ILE A 36 -13.30 -9.30 -6.42
C ILE A 36 -13.46 -7.79 -6.28
N PHE A 37 -12.40 -7.09 -5.86
CA PHE A 37 -12.46 -5.66 -5.56
C PHE A 37 -12.06 -4.75 -6.73
N ASP A 38 -11.56 -5.33 -7.83
CA ASP A 38 -11.05 -4.63 -9.03
C ASP A 38 -10.08 -3.48 -8.71
N VAL A 39 -9.21 -3.69 -7.72
CA VAL A 39 -8.20 -2.72 -7.29
C VAL A 39 -6.80 -3.29 -7.36
N SER A 40 -5.81 -2.41 -7.47
CA SER A 40 -4.40 -2.78 -7.55
C SER A 40 -3.91 -3.55 -6.30
N LYS A 41 -2.90 -4.42 -6.49
CA LYS A 41 -2.19 -5.15 -5.41
C LYS A 41 -1.85 -4.26 -4.22
N ALA A 42 -1.30 -3.08 -4.50
CA ALA A 42 -0.92 -2.12 -3.48
C ALA A 42 -2.11 -1.59 -2.67
N GLU A 43 -3.27 -1.42 -3.30
CA GLU A 43 -4.49 -0.94 -2.65
C GLU A 43 -5.08 -2.01 -1.72
N ILE A 44 -5.11 -3.28 -2.15
CA ILE A 44 -5.51 -4.41 -1.31
C ILE A 44 -4.63 -4.48 -0.07
N VAL A 45 -3.30 -4.41 -0.24
CA VAL A 45 -2.34 -4.48 0.88
C VAL A 45 -2.56 -3.31 1.84
N ARG A 46 -2.77 -2.08 1.33
CA ARG A 46 -3.08 -0.91 2.18
C ARG A 46 -4.36 -1.06 2.98
N ARG A 47 -5.44 -1.50 2.32
CA ARG A 47 -6.72 -1.76 2.98
C ARG A 47 -6.60 -2.86 4.02
N GLY A 48 -5.85 -3.91 3.73
CA GLY A 48 -5.54 -4.99 4.67
C GLY A 48 -4.81 -4.47 5.91
N ILE A 49 -3.77 -3.63 5.72
CA ILE A 49 -3.03 -3.03 6.83
C ILE A 49 -3.93 -2.12 7.68
N HIS A 50 -4.76 -1.26 7.06
CA HIS A 50 -5.69 -0.41 7.81
C HIS A 50 -6.68 -1.23 8.64
N LYS A 51 -7.30 -2.27 8.05
CA LYS A 51 -8.21 -3.15 8.79
C LYS A 51 -7.52 -3.80 9.98
N ILE A 52 -6.36 -4.42 9.75
CA ILE A 52 -5.59 -5.05 10.83
C ILE A 52 -5.24 -4.03 11.91
N HIS A 53 -4.85 -2.80 11.54
CA HIS A 53 -4.53 -1.75 12.48
C HIS A 53 -5.74 -1.26 13.29
N GLU A 54 -6.94 -1.26 12.71
CA GLU A 54 -8.20 -0.98 13.43
C GLU A 54 -8.53 -2.12 14.42
N ASP A 55 -8.21 -3.37 14.06
CA ASP A 55 -8.41 -4.56 14.89
C ASP A 55 -7.35 -4.73 16.00
N ILE A 56 -6.27 -3.94 16.03
CA ILE A 56 -5.28 -4.00 17.13
C ILE A 56 -5.94 -3.48 18.42
N PRO A 57 -6.07 -4.31 19.47
CA PRO A 57 -6.59 -3.85 20.75
C PRO A 57 -5.66 -2.79 21.35
N LYS A 58 -6.25 -1.68 21.82
CA LYS A 58 -5.54 -0.62 22.54
C LYS A 58 -5.19 -1.01 23.97
#